data_AF-I4HC20-F1
#
_entry.id   AF-I4HC20-F1
#
_cell.length_a   1.000
_cell.length_b   1.000
_cell.length_c   1.000
_cell.angle_alpha   90.00
_cell.angle_beta   90.00
_cell.angle_gamma   90.00
#
_symmetry.space_group_name_H-M   'P 1'
#
loop_
_entity.id
_entity.type
_entity.pdbx_description
1 polymer ?
#
loop_
_entity_poly.entity_id
_entity_poly.type
_entity_poly.pdbx_seq_one_letter_code
_entity_poly.pdbx_strand_id
1 'polypeptide(L)'
;MFLATIELSPDGSVILIDEFENSLGVNCLDTLTEDLLVNYRDLQFIITSHHPYIINNISPAYWKIVTRKGGVIQVNNAADFHISKTRQKAFIDLINVLEEFPQGIS
;
A
#
# COMPACT_ATOMS: atom_id res chain seq x y z
N MET A 1 -0.47 12.28 -15.83
CA MET A 1 -1.77 11.56 -15.77
C MET A 1 -2.28 11.48 -14.35
N PHE A 2 -1.49 10.93 -13.41
CA PHE A 2 -1.83 10.81 -11.98
C PHE A 2 -2.34 12.09 -11.30
N LEU A 3 -1.58 13.19 -11.41
CA LEU A 3 -1.97 14.48 -10.84
C LEU A 3 -3.28 15.03 -11.42
N ALA A 4 -3.50 14.88 -12.73
CA ALA A 4 -4.76 15.32 -13.35
C ALA A 4 -5.95 14.51 -12.84
N THR A 5 -5.78 13.20 -12.59
CA THR A 5 -6.81 12.37 -11.97
C THR A 5 -7.15 12.87 -10.58
N ILE A 6 -6.16 13.15 -9.73
CA ILE A 6 -6.39 13.64 -8.37
C ILE A 6 -7.05 15.02 -8.39
N GLU A 7 -6.56 15.93 -9.22
CA GLU A 7 -7.03 17.32 -9.27
C GLU A 7 -8.43 17.48 -9.86
N LEU A 8 -8.83 16.59 -10.78
CA LEU A 8 -10.12 16.67 -11.46
C LEU A 8 -11.17 15.71 -10.89
N SER A 9 -10.79 14.83 -9.96
CA SER A 9 -11.74 13.94 -9.31
C SER A 9 -12.65 14.72 -8.37
N PRO A 10 -13.97 14.48 -8.42
CA PRO A 10 -14.90 15.01 -7.42
C PRO A 10 -14.58 14.51 -6.01
N ASP A 11 -14.98 15.27 -5.00
CA ASP A 11 -14.97 14.82 -3.61
C ASP A 11 -15.80 13.53 -3.44
N GLY A 12 -15.36 12.64 -2.56
CA GLY A 12 -15.90 11.30 -2.33
C GLY A 12 -15.42 10.25 -3.34
N SER A 13 -14.53 10.59 -4.28
CA SER A 13 -14.03 9.63 -5.27
C SER A 13 -13.08 8.60 -4.67
N VAL A 14 -13.15 7.37 -5.20
CA VAL A 14 -12.22 6.29 -4.89
C VAL A 14 -11.26 6.12 -6.06
N ILE A 15 -9.96 6.21 -5.78
CA ILE A 15 -8.90 6.08 -6.77
C ILE A 15 -8.11 4.80 -6.48
N LEU A 16 -8.14 3.86 -7.43
CA LEU A 16 -7.36 2.63 -7.40
C LEU A 16 -6.12 2.78 -8.28
N ILE A 17 -4.95 2.53 -7.72
CA ILE A 17 -3.69 2.57 -8.45
C ILE A 17 -2.97 1.25 -8.23
N ASP A 18 -2.74 0.53 -9.32
CA ASP A 18 -1.92 -0.66 -9.31
C ASP A 18 -0.45 -0.28 -9.56
N GLU A 19 0.46 -0.88 -8.79
CA GLU A 19 1.90 -0.64 -8.83
C GLU A 19 2.23 0.86 -8.80
N PHE A 20 1.93 1.55 -7.70
CA PHE A 20 2.02 3.01 -7.57
C PHE A 20 3.37 3.62 -7.99
N GLU A 21 4.46 2.90 -7.75
CA GLU A 21 5.82 3.17 -8.21
C GLU A 21 6.02 3.18 -9.72
N ASN A 22 5.25 2.37 -10.46
CA ASN A 22 5.46 2.14 -11.88
C ASN A 22 4.94 3.37 -12.60
N SER A 23 5.86 4.13 -13.20
CA SER A 23 5.69 5.46 -13.80
C SER A 23 6.09 6.65 -12.90
N LEU A 24 6.59 6.42 -11.68
CA LEU A 24 7.20 7.46 -10.85
C LEU A 24 8.73 7.32 -10.86
N GLY A 25 9.42 8.42 -11.17
CA GLY A 25 10.86 8.50 -10.92
C GLY A 25 11.13 8.43 -9.41
N VAL A 26 12.26 7.84 -9.01
CA VAL A 26 12.63 7.65 -7.59
C VAL A 26 12.57 8.94 -6.75
N ASN A 27 12.81 10.10 -7.37
CA ASN A 27 12.77 11.40 -6.70
C ASN A 27 11.36 11.96 -6.46
N CYS A 28 10.33 11.40 -7.13
CA CYS A 28 8.95 11.88 -7.04
C CYS A 28 8.12 11.09 -6.04
N LEU A 29 8.57 9.88 -5.67
CA LEU A 29 7.89 9.00 -4.73
C LEU A 29 7.68 9.66 -3.38
N ASP A 30 8.71 10.32 -2.86
CA ASP A 30 8.70 10.95 -1.54
C ASP A 30 7.61 12.03 -1.45
N THR A 31 7.67 13.02 -2.34
CA THR A 31 6.74 14.16 -2.35
C THR A 31 5.31 13.73 -2.64
N LEU A 32 5.09 12.84 -3.60
CA LEU A 32 3.73 12.34 -3.90
C LEU A 32 3.14 11.51 -2.76
N THR A 33 3.96 10.69 -2.10
CA THR A 33 3.49 9.89 -0.96
C THR A 33 3.09 10.80 0.21
N GLU A 34 3.87 11.84 0.48
CA GLU A 34 3.52 12.85 1.48
C GLU A 34 2.24 13.61 1.09
N ASP A 35 2.12 14.06 -0.16
CA ASP A 35 0.94 14.78 -0.63
C ASP A 35 -0.35 13.93 -0.58
N LEU A 36 -0.24 12.65 -0.94
CA LEU A 36 -1.34 11.67 -0.81
C LEU A 36 -1.72 11.44 0.65
N LEU A 37 -0.75 11.40 1.56
CA LEU A 37 -0.97 11.18 3.00
C LEU A 37 -1.57 12.40 3.71
N VAL A 38 -1.23 13.60 3.25
CA VAL A 38 -1.76 14.88 3.79
C VAL A 38 -3.22 15.10 3.40
N ASN A 39 -3.72 14.34 2.41
CA ASN A 39 -5.13 14.23 2.04
C ASN A 39 -5.80 15.61 1.88
N TYR A 40 -5.35 16.36 0.88
CA TYR A 40 -5.82 17.72 0.61
C TYR A 40 -7.30 17.82 0.19
N ARG A 41 -7.96 16.70 -0.12
CA ARG A 41 -9.38 16.59 -0.50
C ARG A 41 -10.01 15.32 0.07
N ASP A 42 -11.34 15.25 0.03
CA ASP A 42 -12.13 14.07 0.43
C ASP A 42 -12.01 12.95 -0.60
N LEU A 43 -10.81 12.38 -0.75
CA LEU A 43 -10.51 11.31 -1.69
C LEU A 43 -10.07 10.05 -0.93
N GLN A 44 -10.46 8.89 -1.42
CA GLN A 44 -9.99 7.60 -0.92
C GLN A 44 -9.01 6.96 -1.90
N PHE A 45 -7.81 6.64 -1.43
CA PHE A 45 -6.81 5.94 -2.22
C PHE A 45 -6.73 4.46 -1.83
N ILE A 46 -6.75 3.59 -2.84
CA ILE A 46 -6.38 2.19 -2.72
C ILE A 46 -5.18 1.99 -3.64
N ILE A 47 -4.03 1.68 -3.06
CA ILE A 47 -2.77 1.55 -3.80
C ILE A 47 -2.17 0.17 -3.56
N THR A 48 -1.60 -0.42 -4.61
CA THR A 48 -0.70 -1.57 -4.48
C THR A 48 0.73 -1.09 -4.70
N SER A 49 1.68 -1.67 -3.97
CA SER A 49 3.09 -1.36 -4.12
C SER A 49 3.94 -2.51 -3.62
N HIS A 50 5.08 -2.73 -4.29
CA HIS A 50 6.15 -3.59 -3.77
C HIS A 50 7.32 -2.78 -3.20
N HIS A 51 7.28 -1.44 -3.26
CA HIS A 51 8.37 -0.59 -2.81
C HIS A 51 8.37 -0.40 -1.29
N PRO A 52 9.45 -0.77 -0.58
CA PRO A 52 9.54 -0.62 0.88
C PRO A 52 9.30 0.80 1.39
N TYR A 53 9.70 1.80 0.61
CA TYR A 53 9.54 3.22 0.98
C TYR A 53 8.06 3.61 1.08
N ILE A 54 7.25 3.26 0.07
CA ILE A 54 5.82 3.55 0.05
C ILE A 54 5.15 2.86 1.23
N ILE A 55 5.39 1.55 1.37
CA ILE A 55 4.81 0.72 2.43
C ILE A 55 5.12 1.32 3.82
N ASN A 56 6.38 1.67 4.09
CA ASN A 56 6.81 2.22 5.38
C ASN A 56 6.19 3.59 5.73
N ASN A 57 5.81 4.38 4.72
CA ASN A 57 5.20 5.68 4.94
C ASN A 57 3.69 5.60 5.21
N ILE A 58 3.04 4.50 4.85
CA ILE A 58 1.64 4.24 5.19
C ILE A 58 1.55 3.57 6.56
N SER A 59 0.63 4.06 7.41
CA SER A 59 0.36 3.41 8.71
C SER A 59 -0.11 1.96 8.52
N PRO A 60 0.42 0.98 9.28
CA PRO A 60 -0.03 -0.41 9.24
C PRO A 60 -1.52 -0.60 9.48
N ALA A 61 -2.18 0.36 10.16
CA ALA A 61 -3.63 0.36 10.35
C ALA A 61 -4.43 0.35 9.05
N TYR A 62 -3.83 0.82 7.95
CA TYR A 62 -4.47 0.88 6.63
C TYR A 62 -4.02 -0.25 5.69
N TRP A 63 -3.09 -1.10 6.10
CA TRP A 63 -2.57 -2.16 5.23
C TRP A 63 -3.59 -3.28 5.05
N LYS A 64 -3.75 -3.70 3.79
CA LYS A 64 -4.44 -4.93 3.40
C LYS A 64 -3.40 -5.90 2.85
N ILE A 65 -3.19 -6.99 3.56
CA ILE A 65 -2.22 -8.02 3.20
C ILE A 65 -2.97 -9.10 2.43
N VAL A 66 -2.67 -9.20 1.16
CA VAL A 66 -3.26 -10.18 0.26
C VAL A 66 -2.34 -11.39 0.21
N THR A 67 -2.83 -12.55 0.67
CA THR A 67 -2.11 -13.81 0.61
C THR A 67 -2.80 -14.79 -0.33
N ARG A 68 -2.02 -15.71 -0.89
CA ARG A 68 -2.53 -16.75 -1.78
C ARG A 68 -1.95 -18.10 -1.38
N LYS A 69 -2.82 -19.11 -1.22
CA LYS A 69 -2.44 -20.51 -1.01
C LYS A 69 -3.16 -21.39 -2.03
N GLY A 70 -2.44 -21.83 -3.06
CA GLY A 70 -3.03 -22.53 -4.21
C GLY A 70 -4.04 -21.65 -4.94
N GLY A 71 -5.31 -22.06 -4.98
CA GLY A 71 -6.42 -21.30 -5.56
C GLY A 71 -7.14 -20.36 -4.60
N VAL A 72 -6.77 -20.33 -3.32
CA VAL A 72 -7.46 -19.53 -2.29
C VAL A 72 -6.72 -18.21 -2.11
N ILE A 73 -7.44 -17.10 -2.28
CA ILE A 73 -6.96 -15.74 -2.02
C ILE A 73 -7.64 -15.23 -0.75
N GLN A 74 -6.85 -14.69 0.17
CA GLN A 74 -7.34 -14.11 1.41
C GLN A 74 -6.81 -12.68 1.57
N VAL A 75 -7.61 -11.83 2.18
CA VAL A 75 -7.25 -10.45 2.48
C VAL A 75 -7.39 -10.27 3.99
N ASN A 76 -6.29 -9.94 4.65
CA ASN A 76 -6.24 -9.73 6.08
C ASN A 76 -5.72 -8.32 6.39
N ASN A 77 -6.08 -7.79 7.55
CA ASN A 77 -5.49 -6.57 8.06
C ASN A 77 -4.12 -6.88 8.70
N ALA A 78 -3.28 -5.86 8.84
CA ALA A 78 -2.03 -5.99 9.59
C ALA A 78 -2.25 -6.49 11.03
N ALA A 79 -3.35 -6.09 11.65
CA ALA A 79 -3.72 -6.50 13.01
C ALA A 79 -3.97 -8.01 13.14
N ASP A 80 -4.48 -8.66 12.09
CA ASP A 80 -4.79 -10.10 12.10
C ASP A 80 -3.50 -10.95 12.17
N PHE A 81 -2.37 -10.39 11.70
CA PHE A 81 -1.04 -10.97 11.78
C PHE A 81 -0.21 -10.46 12.96
N HIS A 82 -0.79 -9.70 13.89
CA HIS A 82 -0.08 -9.09 15.03
C HIS A 82 1.10 -8.18 14.61
N ILE A 83 1.04 -7.59 13.42
CA ILE A 83 2.05 -6.67 12.92
C ILE A 83 2.09 -5.43 13.82
N SER A 84 3.31 -5.03 14.19
CA SER A 84 3.54 -3.86 15.04
C SER A 84 2.91 -2.59 14.47
N LYS A 85 2.48 -1.69 15.36
CA LYS A 85 2.04 -0.34 14.98
C LYS A 85 3.20 0.60 14.64
N THR A 86 4.41 0.24 15.07
CA THR A 86 5.62 1.03 14.84
C THR A 86 6.20 0.74 13.46
N ARG A 87 6.32 1.75 12.59
CA ARG A 87 6.70 1.62 11.17
C ARG A 87 7.87 0.67 10.90
N GLN A 88 9.03 0.89 11.53
CA GLN A 88 10.23 0.06 11.32
C GLN A 88 10.00 -1.42 11.65
N LYS A 89 9.36 -1.70 12.78
CA LYS A 89 9.07 -3.08 13.19
C LYS A 89 7.96 -3.69 12.34
N ALA A 90 6.97 -2.90 11.95
CA ALA A 90 5.85 -3.33 11.12
C ALA A 90 6.31 -3.89 9.77
N PHE A 91 7.31 -3.26 9.15
CA PHE A 91 7.86 -3.74 7.89
C PHE A 91 8.59 -5.07 8.05
N ILE A 92 9.37 -5.24 9.12
CA ILE A 92 10.03 -6.53 9.42
C ILE A 92 8.98 -7.62 9.67
N ASP A 93 7.96 -7.33 10.46
CA ASP A 93 6.86 -8.26 10.73
C ASP A 93 6.13 -8.63 9.43
N LEU A 94 5.94 -7.67 8.50
CA LEU A 94 5.35 -7.92 7.18
C LEU A 94 6.21 -8.88 6.34
N ILE A 95 7.54 -8.67 6.29
CA ILE A 95 8.42 -9.58 5.55
C ILE A 95 8.34 -11.00 6.10
N ASN A 96 8.33 -11.17 7.43
CA ASN A 96 8.18 -12.48 8.06
C ASN A 96 6.85 -13.15 7.68
N VAL A 97 5.75 -12.39 7.67
CA VAL A 97 4.46 -12.89 7.19
C VAL A 97 4.57 -13.36 5.74
N LEU A 98 5.18 -12.57 4.85
CA LEU A 98 5.32 -12.92 3.44
C LEU A 98 6.21 -14.16 3.21
N GLU A 99 7.22 -14.39 4.05
CA GLU A 99 8.04 -15.61 4.02
C GLU A 99 7.25 -16.87 4.39
N GLU A 100 6.24 -16.77 5.26
CA GLU A 100 5.33 -17.88 5.60
C GLU A 100 4.34 -18.21 4.47
N PHE A 101 4.10 -17.27 3.55
CA PHE A 101 3.29 -17.44 2.35
C PHE A 101 4.15 -17.29 1.08
N PRO A 102 5.14 -18.18 0.87
CA PRO A 102 5.98 -18.10 -0.33
C PRO A 102 5.08 -18.14 -1.56
N GLN A 103 5.33 -17.22 -2.50
CA GLN A 103 4.51 -17.10 -3.71
C GLN A 103 4.45 -18.46 -4.43
N GLY A 104 3.23 -18.97 -4.67
CA GLY A 104 3.01 -20.21 -5.41
C GLY A 104 3.71 -20.16 -6.78
N ILE A 105 4.25 -21.27 -7.31
CA ILE A 105 3.60 -22.51 -7.70
C ILE A 105 4.57 -23.69 -7.46
N SER A 106 4.06 -24.81 -6.93
CA SER A 106 4.57 -26.16 -7.24
C SER A 106 3.47 -26.93 -7.97
#